data_AF-A0ABD0PAF6-F1
#
_entry.id   AF-A0ABD0PAF6-F1
#
_cell.length_a   1.000
_cell.length_b   1.000
_cell.length_c   1.000
_cell.angle_alpha   90.00
_cell.angle_beta   90.00
_cell.angle_gamma   90.00
#
_symmetry.space_group_name_H-M   'P 1'
#
loop_
_entity.id
_entity.type
_entity.pdbx_description
1 polymer ?
#
loop_
_entity_poly.entity_id
_entity_poly.type
_entity_poly.pdbx_seq_one_letter_code
_entity_poly.pdbx_strand_id
1 'polypeptide(L)'
;MAEARVSQVEFLCSVCLDLLKDPVTIQCGHSYCKSCITDCWDQEDQMRVYSCPQCRQTFSPRPALARNTMLAGMVEKLKKTKRPADCYAGAGDVQCDVCTGRKYKAVKSCLMCQESYCQTHFERHEEFHSRKPHKVTDATGRLQEMICQKHEKMLEVFCRTDQKCICVLCTTYEHKNHDTVSAAAQRTEKQ
;
A
#
# COMPACT_ATOMS: atom_id res chain seq x y z
N MET A 1 20.66 6.93 9.33
CA MET A 1 19.90 7.95 10.10
C MET A 1 18.60 7.30 10.51
N ALA A 2 18.19 7.40 11.77
CA ALA A 2 16.99 6.75 12.28
C ALA A 2 15.73 7.49 11.79
N GLU A 3 14.86 6.81 11.05
CA GLU A 3 13.55 7.35 10.68
C GLU A 3 12.61 7.21 11.88
N ALA A 4 12.28 8.34 12.52
CA ALA A 4 11.26 8.39 13.56
C ALA A 4 9.90 8.05 12.94
N ARG A 5 9.24 7.00 13.44
CA ARG A 5 7.86 6.67 13.07
C ARG A 5 6.94 7.78 13.60
N VAL A 6 6.54 8.70 12.73
CA VAL A 6 5.59 9.76 13.07
C VAL A 6 4.21 9.13 13.26
N SER A 7 3.57 9.37 14.41
CA SER A 7 2.29 8.75 14.75
C SER A 7 1.16 9.44 13.98
N GLN A 8 0.30 8.66 13.31
CA GLN A 8 -0.81 9.23 12.51
C GLN A 8 -1.79 10.09 13.32
N VAL A 9 -1.83 9.89 14.63
CA VAL A 9 -2.68 10.62 15.59
C VAL A 9 -2.36 12.12 15.61
N GLU A 10 -1.11 12.51 15.31
CA GLU A 10 -0.65 13.90 15.36
C GLU A 10 -1.19 14.77 14.20
N PHE A 11 -1.82 14.16 13.20
CA PHE A 11 -2.34 14.86 12.01
C PHE A 11 -3.86 14.73 11.83
N LEU A 12 -4.58 14.32 12.87
CA LEU A 12 -6.04 14.23 12.83
C LEU A 12 -6.67 15.60 13.11
N CYS A 13 -7.71 15.92 12.34
CA CYS A 13 -8.56 17.06 12.63
C CYS A 13 -9.49 16.71 13.79
N SER A 14 -9.52 17.51 14.84
CA SER A 14 -10.37 17.28 16.02
C SER A 14 -11.88 17.52 15.78
N VAL A 15 -12.26 18.07 14.61
CA VAL A 15 -13.66 18.29 14.23
C VAL A 15 -14.22 17.08 13.47
N CYS A 16 -13.57 16.67 12.37
CA CYS A 16 -14.04 15.52 11.57
C CYS A 16 -13.40 14.18 11.96
N LEU A 17 -12.42 14.19 12.87
CA LEU A 17 -11.67 13.03 13.34
C LEU A 17 -10.93 12.25 12.24
N ASP A 18 -10.74 12.87 11.06
CA ASP A 18 -10.01 12.34 9.92
C ASP A 18 -8.69 13.11 9.73
N LEU A 19 -7.79 12.56 8.92
CA LEU A 19 -6.52 13.17 8.53
C LEU A 19 -6.78 14.55 7.90
N LEU A 20 -5.99 15.54 8.30
CA LEU A 20 -6.16 16.93 7.86
C LEU A 20 -6.21 17.06 6.32
N LYS A 21 -7.29 17.67 5.80
CA LYS A 21 -7.48 18.03 4.39
C LYS A 21 -7.37 19.54 4.25
N ASP A 22 -6.40 20.00 3.46
CA ASP A 22 -5.98 21.41 3.41
C ASP A 22 -5.82 22.01 4.82
N PRO A 23 -4.85 21.53 5.62
CA PRO A 23 -4.67 21.96 7.00
C PRO A 23 -4.50 23.48 7.08
N VAL A 24 -5.18 24.08 8.04
CA VAL A 24 -4.99 25.47 8.46
C VAL A 24 -4.64 25.48 9.95
N THR A 25 -3.76 26.39 10.35
CA THR A 25 -3.38 26.57 11.75
C THR A 25 -3.87 27.94 12.19
N ILE A 26 -4.72 27.97 13.22
CA ILE A 26 -5.26 29.22 13.76
C ILE A 26 -4.31 29.80 14.82
N GLN A 27 -4.56 31.03 15.26
CA GLN A 27 -3.63 31.81 16.09
C GLN A 27 -3.28 31.13 17.44
N CYS A 28 -4.13 30.24 17.95
CA CYS A 28 -3.85 29.47 19.17
C CYS A 28 -2.98 28.22 18.93
N GLY A 29 -2.53 27.97 17.71
CA GLY A 29 -1.67 26.84 17.34
C GLY A 29 -2.40 25.55 16.95
N HIS A 30 -3.71 25.44 17.20
CA HIS A 30 -4.49 24.27 16.77
C HIS A 30 -4.70 24.25 15.26
N SER A 31 -4.76 23.04 14.70
CA SER A 31 -4.88 22.84 13.26
C SER A 31 -6.10 22.01 12.88
N TYR A 32 -6.76 22.41 11.81
CA TYR A 32 -8.02 21.84 11.33
C TYR A 32 -8.02 21.71 9.81
N CYS A 33 -8.93 20.90 9.26
CA CYS A 33 -9.26 21.01 7.84
C CYS A 33 -9.84 22.39 7.59
N LYS A 34 -9.46 23.03 6.48
CA LYS A 34 -9.97 24.37 6.13
C LYS A 34 -11.50 24.43 6.16
N SER A 35 -12.17 23.45 5.55
CA SER A 35 -13.64 23.37 5.55
C SER A 35 -14.22 23.25 6.95
N CYS A 36 -13.67 22.35 7.78
CA CYS A 36 -14.21 22.10 9.13
C CYS A 36 -14.21 23.34 10.01
N ILE A 37 -13.12 24.12 10.03
CA ILE A 37 -13.08 25.34 10.85
C ILE A 37 -13.92 26.47 10.23
N THR A 38 -14.02 26.53 8.90
CA THR A 38 -14.94 27.45 8.22
C THR A 38 -16.37 27.16 8.63
N ASP A 39 -16.81 25.91 8.57
CA ASP A 39 -18.17 25.48 8.93
C ASP A 39 -18.49 25.78 10.40
N CYS A 40 -17.54 25.55 11.32
CA CYS A 40 -17.70 25.92 12.73
C CYS A 40 -17.94 27.43 12.90
N TRP A 41 -17.13 28.26 12.24
CA TRP A 41 -17.24 29.72 12.35
C TRP A 41 -18.46 30.29 11.62
N ASP A 42 -18.92 29.65 10.55
CA ASP A 42 -20.14 30.06 9.85
C ASP A 42 -21.39 29.90 10.74
N GLN A 43 -21.39 28.93 11.65
CA GLN A 43 -22.46 28.77 12.65
C GLN A 43 -22.42 29.86 13.74
N GLU A 44 -21.23 30.41 14.03
CA GLU A 44 -21.01 31.45 15.04
C GLU A 44 -21.09 32.89 14.47
N ASP A 45 -21.30 33.05 13.16
CA ASP A 45 -21.17 34.33 12.45
C ASP A 45 -22.12 35.43 13.00
N GLN A 46 -23.30 35.03 13.50
CA GLN A 46 -24.26 35.94 14.14
C GLN A 46 -23.72 36.58 15.43
N MET A 47 -22.87 35.87 16.17
CA MET A 47 -22.29 36.33 17.43
C MET A 47 -21.06 37.23 17.20
N ARG A 48 -20.52 37.26 15.97
CA ARG A 48 -19.29 37.99 15.56
C ARG A 48 -18.04 37.69 16.42
N VAL A 49 -18.09 36.64 17.22
CA VAL A 49 -17.01 36.14 18.06
C VAL A 49 -16.80 34.68 17.69
N TYR A 50 -15.60 34.35 17.25
CA TYR A 50 -15.27 33.04 16.70
C TYR A 50 -14.40 32.28 17.70
N SER A 51 -14.70 31.02 17.95
CA SER A 51 -13.99 30.25 18.97
C SER A 51 -13.15 29.12 18.37
N CYS A 52 -12.07 28.76 19.05
CA CYS A 52 -11.31 27.54 18.75
C CYS A 52 -12.07 26.31 19.26
N PRO A 53 -12.39 25.30 18.42
CA PRO A 53 -13.10 24.10 18.85
C PRO A 53 -12.40 23.31 19.97
N GLN A 54 -11.06 23.40 20.10
CA GLN A 54 -10.31 22.64 21.12
C GLN A 54 -10.08 23.41 22.41
N CYS A 55 -9.54 24.63 22.34
CA CYS A 55 -9.17 25.40 23.54
C CYS A 55 -10.14 26.53 23.89
N ARG A 56 -11.17 26.75 23.06
CA ARG A 56 -12.19 27.81 23.24
C ARG A 56 -11.66 29.24 23.26
N GLN A 57 -10.39 29.45 22.87
CA GLN A 57 -9.87 30.79 22.65
C GLN A 57 -10.71 31.52 21.60
N THR A 58 -11.10 32.75 21.88
CA THR A 58 -11.98 33.58 21.04
C THR A 58 -11.18 34.55 20.17
N PHE A 59 -11.73 34.87 19.00
CA PHE A 59 -11.13 35.78 18.02
C PHE A 59 -12.17 36.77 17.48
N SER A 60 -11.78 38.03 17.35
CA SER A 60 -12.56 39.09 16.70
C SER A 60 -11.58 40.14 16.14
N PRO A 61 -11.59 40.47 14.83
CA PRO A 61 -12.49 39.98 13.78
C PRO A 61 -12.21 38.52 13.36
N ARG A 62 -13.01 37.97 12.43
CA ARG A 62 -12.85 36.61 11.90
C ARG A 62 -11.43 36.42 11.35
N PRO A 63 -10.64 35.46 11.85
CA PRO A 63 -9.29 35.25 11.34
C PRO A 63 -9.28 34.81 9.88
N ALA A 64 -8.32 35.32 9.10
CA ALA A 64 -8.07 34.81 7.75
C ALA A 64 -7.43 33.42 7.82
N LEU A 65 -7.94 32.48 7.02
CA LEU A 65 -7.45 31.10 6.98
C LEU A 65 -6.51 30.90 5.79
N ALA A 66 -5.22 30.76 6.10
CA ALA A 66 -4.19 30.38 5.13
C ALA A 66 -3.82 28.90 5.30
N ARG A 67 -3.61 28.20 4.18
CA ARG A 67 -3.16 26.81 4.17
C ARG A 67 -1.77 26.70 4.80
N ASN A 68 -1.62 25.81 5.76
CA ASN A 68 -0.32 25.44 6.32
C ASN A 68 0.37 24.46 5.36
N THR A 69 1.30 24.97 4.55
CA THR A 69 2.02 24.19 3.53
C THR A 69 2.93 23.11 4.13
N MET A 70 3.49 23.36 5.32
CA MET A 70 4.32 22.40 6.04
C MET A 70 3.49 21.20 6.50
N LEU A 71 2.37 21.44 7.21
CA LEU A 71 1.45 20.38 7.63
C LEU A 71 0.88 19.64 6.42
N ALA A 72 0.49 20.37 5.36
CA ALA A 72 0.05 19.74 4.12
C ALA A 72 1.13 18.81 3.55
N GLY A 73 2.38 19.27 3.47
CA GLY A 73 3.50 18.45 2.99
C GLY A 73 3.75 17.22 3.86
N MET A 74 3.65 17.32 5.18
CA MET A 74 3.81 16.19 6.11
C MET A 74 2.65 15.19 5.99
N VAL A 75 1.41 15.68 5.89
CA VAL A 75 0.23 14.85 5.67
C VAL A 75 0.29 14.14 4.32
N GLU A 76 0.72 14.82 3.25
CA GLU A 76 0.88 14.21 1.93
C GLU A 76 2.02 13.19 1.92
N LYS A 77 3.13 13.45 2.61
CA LYS A 77 4.18 12.44 2.82
C LYS A 77 3.63 11.24 3.58
N LEU A 78 2.87 11.47 4.65
CA LEU A 78 2.22 10.40 5.41
C LEU A 78 1.20 9.63 4.57
N LYS A 79 0.45 10.29 3.67
CA LYS A 79 -0.46 9.65 2.71
C LYS A 79 0.29 8.87 1.63
N LYS A 80 1.45 9.35 1.19
CA LYS A 80 2.35 8.59 0.30
C LYS A 80 2.98 7.41 1.05
N THR A 81 3.17 7.53 2.36
CA THR A 81 3.45 6.41 3.27
C THR A 81 2.17 5.59 3.58
N LYS A 82 0.96 6.08 3.29
CA LYS A 82 -0.31 5.32 3.17
C LYS A 82 -0.48 4.79 1.75
N ARG A 83 0.45 3.92 1.38
CA ARG A 83 0.21 2.55 0.93
C ARG A 83 -1.17 2.23 0.33
N PRO A 84 -1.22 1.65 -0.89
CA PRO A 84 -2.45 1.06 -1.39
C PRO A 84 -2.91 -0.08 -0.46
N ALA A 85 -4.13 0.08 0.07
CA ALA A 85 -5.01 -0.93 0.65
C ALA A 85 -4.64 -1.58 2.01
N ASP A 86 -5.02 -0.92 3.11
CA ASP A 86 -5.52 -1.62 4.31
C ASP A 86 -7.00 -2.06 4.13
N CYS A 87 -7.36 -2.51 2.94
CA CYS A 87 -8.66 -3.14 2.69
C CYS A 87 -8.58 -4.59 3.16
N TYR A 88 -9.50 -5.02 4.02
CA TYR A 88 -9.68 -6.45 4.28
C TYR A 88 -9.96 -7.17 2.96
N ALA A 89 -9.46 -8.40 2.82
CA ALA A 89 -9.71 -9.18 1.62
C ALA A 89 -11.22 -9.48 1.51
N GLY A 90 -11.83 -9.06 0.40
CA GLY A 90 -13.21 -9.38 0.05
C GLY A 90 -13.32 -10.70 -0.71
N ALA A 91 -14.55 -11.00 -1.16
CA ALA A 91 -14.77 -12.16 -2.04
C ALA A 91 -14.03 -11.97 -3.37
N GLY A 92 -13.18 -12.92 -3.73
CA GLY A 92 -12.36 -12.88 -4.95
C GLY A 92 -11.00 -12.17 -4.81
N ASP A 93 -10.72 -11.54 -3.67
CA ASP A 93 -9.38 -10.99 -3.41
C ASP A 93 -8.39 -12.09 -2.99
N VAL A 94 -7.15 -11.95 -3.43
CA VAL A 94 -6.03 -12.76 -2.91
C VAL A 94 -5.73 -12.31 -1.49
N GLN A 95 -5.66 -13.24 -0.55
CA GLN A 95 -5.41 -12.93 0.85
C GLN A 95 -3.91 -12.93 1.15
N CYS A 96 -3.49 -12.10 2.11
CA CYS A 96 -2.13 -12.17 2.64
C CYS A 96 -1.93 -13.44 3.49
N ASP A 97 -0.82 -14.14 3.25
CA ASP A 97 -0.49 -15.39 3.93
C ASP A 97 0.09 -15.18 5.34
N VAL A 98 0.76 -14.04 5.55
CA VAL A 98 1.46 -13.72 6.81
C VAL A 98 0.52 -13.10 7.87
N CYS A 99 -0.63 -12.54 7.48
CA CYS A 99 -1.57 -11.94 8.43
C CYS A 99 -2.09 -12.96 9.44
N THR A 100 -1.97 -12.62 10.73
CA THR A 100 -2.61 -13.38 11.81
C THR A 100 -4.05 -12.90 12.00
N GLY A 101 -5.00 -13.82 12.07
CA GLY A 101 -6.43 -13.50 12.19
C GLY A 101 -7.07 -13.05 10.87
N ARG A 102 -7.72 -11.87 10.87
CA ARG A 102 -8.41 -11.37 9.68
C ARG A 102 -7.40 -10.94 8.61
N LYS A 103 -7.48 -11.55 7.43
CA LYS A 103 -6.51 -11.35 6.35
C LYS A 103 -6.82 -10.09 5.52
N TYR A 104 -5.78 -9.33 5.23
CA TYR A 104 -5.82 -8.18 4.33
C TYR A 104 -5.65 -8.62 2.88
N LYS A 105 -6.10 -7.78 1.95
CA LYS A 105 -5.87 -7.98 0.51
C LYS A 105 -4.37 -7.99 0.21
N ALA A 106 -3.92 -9.02 -0.47
CA ALA A 106 -2.57 -9.09 -1.00
C ALA A 106 -2.41 -8.15 -2.20
N VAL A 107 -1.25 -7.51 -2.26
CA VAL A 107 -0.87 -6.60 -3.35
C VAL A 107 0.23 -7.20 -4.22
N LYS A 108 1.09 -8.03 -3.64
CA LYS A 108 2.20 -8.70 -4.32
C LYS A 108 2.30 -10.15 -3.88
N SER A 109 2.80 -10.99 -4.79
CA SER A 109 3.13 -12.38 -4.55
C SER A 109 4.62 -12.58 -4.82
N CYS A 110 5.34 -13.20 -3.88
CA CYS A 110 6.75 -13.53 -4.08
C CYS A 110 6.88 -14.94 -4.65
N LEU A 111 7.53 -15.04 -5.81
CA LEU A 111 7.70 -16.32 -6.51
C LEU A 111 8.72 -17.24 -5.83
N MET A 112 9.57 -16.69 -4.98
CA MET A 112 10.58 -17.45 -4.25
C MET A 112 10.06 -17.96 -2.91
N CYS A 113 9.34 -17.12 -2.17
CA CYS A 113 8.68 -17.53 -0.91
C CYS A 113 7.41 -18.34 -1.16
N GLN A 114 6.81 -18.20 -2.35
CA GLN A 114 5.52 -18.78 -2.73
C GLN A 114 4.37 -18.28 -1.86
N GLU A 115 4.49 -17.04 -1.38
CA GLU A 115 3.53 -16.38 -0.50
C GLU A 115 3.04 -15.07 -1.10
N SER A 116 1.83 -14.69 -0.74
CA SER A 116 1.19 -13.42 -1.05
C SER A 116 1.18 -12.49 0.16
N TYR A 117 1.53 -11.24 -0.08
CA TYR A 117 1.70 -10.23 0.94
C TYR A 117 0.72 -9.07 0.73
N CYS A 118 0.02 -8.67 1.78
CA CYS A 118 -0.56 -7.33 1.84
C CYS A 118 0.59 -6.32 1.84
N GLN A 119 0.28 -5.06 1.60
CA GLN A 119 1.32 -4.03 1.53
C GLN A 119 2.22 -4.12 2.78
N THR A 120 1.65 -4.26 3.99
CA THR A 120 2.37 -4.37 5.30
C THR A 120 3.45 -5.42 5.31
N HIS A 121 3.07 -6.63 4.93
CA HIS A 121 4.02 -7.73 4.93
C HIS A 121 4.96 -7.68 3.74
N PHE A 122 4.56 -7.03 2.63
CA PHE A 122 5.40 -6.90 1.45
C PHE A 122 6.59 -5.97 1.67
N GLU A 123 6.37 -4.78 2.23
CA GLU A 123 7.50 -3.86 2.49
C GLU A 123 8.48 -4.45 3.49
N ARG A 124 7.99 -5.10 4.55
CA ARG A 124 8.86 -5.82 5.49
C ARG A 124 9.67 -6.90 4.77
N HIS A 125 9.03 -7.65 3.88
CA HIS A 125 9.70 -8.64 3.04
C HIS A 125 10.80 -8.00 2.17
N GLU A 126 10.51 -6.87 1.51
CA GLU A 126 11.51 -6.14 0.73
C GLU A 126 12.67 -5.62 1.59
N GLU A 127 12.41 -5.12 2.80
CA GLU A 127 13.44 -4.69 3.74
C GLU A 127 14.39 -5.85 4.10
N PHE A 128 13.84 -7.02 4.44
CA PHE A 128 14.63 -8.22 4.75
C PHE A 128 15.42 -8.74 3.55
N HIS A 129 14.87 -8.62 2.35
CA HIS A 129 15.49 -9.08 1.11
C HIS A 129 16.17 -7.97 0.28
N SER A 130 16.42 -6.80 0.88
CA SER A 130 16.98 -5.62 0.20
C SER A 130 18.34 -5.88 -0.48
N ARG A 131 19.18 -6.72 0.12
CA ARG A 131 20.49 -7.10 -0.43
C ARG A 131 20.39 -8.10 -1.59
N LYS A 132 19.35 -8.93 -1.61
CA LYS A 132 19.10 -9.94 -2.64
C LYS A 132 17.60 -10.02 -2.89
N PRO A 133 17.05 -9.09 -3.71
CA PRO A 133 15.61 -8.98 -3.87
C PRO A 133 15.05 -10.25 -4.50
N HIS A 134 13.92 -10.70 -3.97
CA HIS A 134 13.20 -11.81 -4.57
C HIS A 134 12.39 -11.34 -5.78
N LYS A 135 12.15 -12.24 -6.73
CA LYS A 135 11.25 -11.98 -7.85
C LYS A 135 9.80 -11.95 -7.35
N VAL A 136 9.11 -10.87 -7.65
CA VAL A 136 7.74 -10.59 -7.21
C VAL A 136 6.83 -10.30 -8.41
N THR A 137 5.55 -10.58 -8.26
CA THR A 137 4.51 -10.30 -9.25
C THR A 137 3.28 -9.73 -8.55
N ASP A 138 2.28 -9.28 -9.31
CA ASP A 138 1.00 -8.85 -8.73
C ASP A 138 0.32 -10.00 -8.01
N ALA A 139 -0.41 -9.69 -6.93
CA ALA A 139 -1.06 -10.72 -6.13
C ALA A 139 -1.95 -11.61 -7.00
N THR A 140 -1.70 -12.92 -6.97
CA THR A 140 -2.44 -13.90 -7.75
C THR A 140 -2.79 -15.11 -6.90
N GLY A 141 -4.04 -15.56 -7.00
CA GLY A 141 -4.49 -16.81 -6.38
C GLY A 141 -3.92 -18.05 -7.06
N ARG A 142 -3.26 -17.89 -8.23
CA ARG A 142 -2.74 -18.97 -9.07
C ARG A 142 -1.22 -19.16 -8.92
N LEU A 143 -0.65 -18.72 -7.79
CA LEU A 143 0.78 -18.89 -7.48
C LEU A 143 1.24 -20.35 -7.65
N GLN A 144 0.45 -21.30 -7.15
CA GLN A 144 0.74 -22.73 -7.23
C GLN A 144 0.80 -23.28 -8.67
N GLU A 145 0.09 -22.65 -9.61
CA GLU A 145 0.13 -23.03 -11.02
C GLU A 145 1.42 -22.59 -11.72
N MET A 146 2.17 -21.67 -11.12
CA MET A 146 3.46 -21.19 -11.62
C MET A 146 4.64 -22.03 -11.09
N ILE A 147 4.36 -23.05 -10.28
CA ILE A 147 5.33 -23.90 -9.61
C ILE A 147 5.17 -25.34 -10.09
N CYS A 148 6.30 -25.98 -10.41
CA CYS A 148 6.33 -27.39 -10.76
C CYS A 148 6.00 -28.24 -9.54
N GLN A 149 4.91 -29.00 -9.61
CA GLN A 149 4.45 -29.88 -8.53
C GLN A 149 5.44 -31.02 -8.22
N LYS A 150 6.31 -31.41 -9.16
CA LYS A 150 7.30 -32.48 -8.95
C LYS A 150 8.58 -32.00 -8.27
N HIS A 151 8.96 -30.75 -8.49
CA HIS A 151 10.29 -30.23 -8.13
C HIS A 151 10.24 -28.98 -7.26
N GLU A 152 9.05 -28.43 -7.02
CA GLU A 152 8.81 -27.20 -6.27
C GLU A 152 9.64 -26.00 -6.81
N LYS A 153 9.91 -26.02 -8.12
CA LYS A 153 10.65 -24.99 -8.85
C LYS A 153 9.75 -24.26 -9.83
N MET A 154 10.05 -22.99 -10.08
CA MET A 154 9.27 -22.15 -10.98
C MET A 154 9.24 -22.71 -12.42
N LEU A 155 8.09 -22.57 -13.06
CA LEU A 155 7.88 -22.98 -14.45
C LEU A 155 8.43 -21.91 -15.40
N GLU A 156 9.75 -21.94 -15.61
CA GLU A 156 10.49 -20.96 -16.42
C GLU A 156 10.76 -21.41 -17.86
N VAL A 157 10.46 -22.67 -18.18
CA VAL A 157 10.74 -23.27 -19.48
C VAL A 157 9.44 -23.71 -20.13
N PHE A 158 9.29 -23.52 -21.43
CA PHE A 158 8.21 -24.05 -22.23
C PHE A 158 8.71 -25.21 -23.08
N CYS A 159 8.12 -26.39 -22.90
CA CYS A 159 8.35 -27.53 -23.75
C CYS A 159 7.43 -27.45 -24.97
N ARG A 160 8.00 -27.26 -26.16
CA ARG A 160 7.26 -27.18 -27.43
C ARG A 160 6.73 -28.53 -27.86
N THR A 161 7.46 -29.60 -27.56
CA THR A 161 7.03 -30.99 -27.83
C THR A 161 5.73 -31.33 -27.10
N ASP A 162 5.63 -31.01 -25.80
CA ASP A 162 4.45 -31.33 -24.98
C ASP A 162 3.49 -30.15 -24.78
N GLN A 163 3.77 -29.00 -25.38
CA GLN A 163 3.00 -27.76 -25.28
C GLN A 163 2.69 -27.33 -23.82
N LYS A 164 3.67 -27.47 -22.91
CA LYS A 164 3.47 -27.18 -21.47
C LYS A 164 4.64 -26.44 -20.84
N CYS A 165 4.33 -25.63 -19.81
CA CYS A 165 5.34 -25.00 -18.97
C CYS A 165 5.91 -26.00 -17.97
N ILE A 166 7.24 -26.07 -17.87
CA ILE A 166 8.01 -26.97 -17.01
C ILE A 166 9.09 -26.18 -16.25
N CYS A 167 9.64 -26.75 -15.17
CA CYS A 167 10.79 -26.13 -14.50
C CYS A 167 12.12 -26.57 -15.14
N VAL A 168 13.22 -25.92 -14.76
CA VAL A 168 14.56 -26.27 -15.25
C VAL A 168 14.98 -27.71 -14.92
N LEU A 169 14.52 -28.28 -13.80
CA LEU A 169 14.83 -29.67 -13.46
C LEU A 169 14.06 -30.66 -14.34
N CYS A 170 12.86 -30.29 -14.80
CA CYS A 170 12.13 -31.12 -15.77
C CYS A 170 12.89 -31.28 -17.08
N THR A 171 13.67 -30.29 -17.53
CA THR A 171 14.48 -30.40 -18.75
C THR A 171 15.65 -31.36 -18.59
N THR A 172 16.12 -31.61 -17.37
CA THR A 172 17.24 -32.54 -17.15
C THR A 172 16.80 -34.00 -17.03
N TYR A 173 15.58 -34.23 -16.54
CA TYR A 173 15.08 -35.59 -16.26
C TYR A 173 14.10 -36.07 -17.33
N GLU A 174 12.90 -35.49 -17.37
CA GLU A 174 11.79 -36.04 -18.17
C GLU A 174 11.71 -35.46 -19.58
N HIS A 175 12.23 -34.26 -19.78
CA HIS A 175 12.16 -33.51 -21.03
C HIS A 175 13.53 -33.32 -21.69
N LYS A 176 14.49 -34.22 -21.41
CA LYS A 176 15.90 -34.10 -21.82
C LYS A 176 16.11 -33.95 -23.33
N ASN A 177 15.28 -34.60 -24.12
CA ASN A 177 15.37 -34.61 -25.58
C ASN A 177 14.23 -33.84 -26.25
N HIS A 178 13.44 -33.10 -25.48
CA HIS A 178 12.32 -32.33 -26.02
C HIS A 178 12.80 -30.96 -26.48
N ASP A 179 12.13 -30.40 -27.48
CA ASP A 179 12.35 -29.01 -27.88
C ASP A 179 11.84 -28.11 -26.74
N THR A 180 12.76 -27.38 -26.12
CA THR A 180 12.47 -26.53 -24.96
C THR A 180 13.05 -25.14 -25.18
N VAL A 181 12.25 -24.13 -24.83
CA VAL A 181 12.63 -22.72 -24.90
C VAL A 181 12.29 -22.04 -23.59
N SER A 182 12.88 -20.87 -23.32
CA SER A 182 12.45 -20.10 -22.14
C SER A 182 10.99 -19.68 -22.28
N ALA A 183 10.24 -19.72 -21.18
CA ALA A 183 8.85 -19.28 -21.16
C ALA A 183 8.70 -17.79 -21.53
N ALA A 184 9.75 -16.99 -21.33
CA ALA A 184 9.79 -15.60 -21.78
C ALA A 184 9.85 -15.50 -23.31
N ALA A 185 10.78 -16.22 -23.95
CA ALA A 185 10.94 -16.21 -25.41
C ALA A 185 9.67 -16.67 -26.15
N GLN A 186 9.04 -17.75 -25.67
CA GLN A 186 7.81 -18.27 -26.28
C GLN A 186 6.64 -17.27 -26.24
N ARG A 187 6.55 -16.42 -25.20
CA ARG A 187 5.52 -15.38 -25.10
C ARG A 187 5.73 -14.28 -26.15
N THR A 188 6.98 -13.98 -26.48
CA THR A 188 7.34 -12.98 -27.49
C THR A 188 7.12 -13.48 -28.92
N GLU A 189 7.23 -14.80 -29.16
CA GLU A 189 6.98 -15.41 -30.48
C GLU A 189 5.49 -15.57 -30.82
N LYS A 190 4.60 -15.56 -29.82
CA LYS A 190 3.14 -15.69 -29.99
C LYS A 190 2.40 -14.35 -29.97
N GLN A 191 3.12 -13.23 -29.88
CA GLN A 191 2.58 -11.86 -29.92
C GLN A 191 2.83 -11.24 -31.28
#